data_AF-A0A3D3PMU5-F1
#
_entry.id   AF-A0A3D3PMU5-F1
#
_cell.length_a   1.000
_cell.length_b   1.000
_cell.length_c   1.000
_cell.angle_alpha   90.00
_cell.angle_beta   90.00
_cell.angle_gamma   90.00
#
_symmetry.space_group_name_H-M   'P 1'
#
loop_
_entity.id
_entity.type
_entity.pdbx_description
1 polymer ?
#
loop_
_entity_poly.entity_id
_entity_poly.type
_entity_poly.pdbx_seq_one_letter_code
_entity_poly.pdbx_strand_id
1 'polypeptide(L)' 'MKTKAQFHWDDPLLLDQQLTEDERMVRDAAAAYCQDKLQPRVLEAFRHEKTDPSIFREMGELGLLGPTIPEQ' A
#
# COMPACT_ATOMS: atom_id res chain seq x y z
N MET A 1 0.42 -25.28 30.20
CA MET A 1 0.90 -25.63 28.84
C MET A 1 1.32 -24.35 28.14
N LYS A 2 2.56 -24.23 27.65
CA LYS A 2 2.97 -23.06 26.84
C LYS A 2 2.40 -23.22 25.43
N THR A 3 1.54 -22.30 25.01
CA THR A 3 1.09 -22.20 23.63
C THR A 3 2.29 -21.87 22.75
N LYS A 4 2.54 -22.65 21.70
CA LYS A 4 3.56 -22.31 20.70
C LYS A 4 3.12 -21.03 19.98
N ALA A 5 4.04 -20.08 19.80
CA ALA A 5 3.80 -18.94 18.93
C ALA A 5 3.51 -19.44 17.51
N GLN A 6 2.50 -18.86 16.87
CA GLN A 6 2.13 -19.19 15.50
C GLN A 6 3.17 -18.58 14.55
N PHE A 7 3.68 -19.38 13.62
CA PHE A 7 4.61 -18.90 12.61
C PHE A 7 3.84 -18.39 11.39
N HIS A 8 4.11 -17.14 11.00
CA HIS A 8 3.59 -16.51 9.80
C HIS A 8 4.65 -16.60 8.70
N TRP A 9 4.36 -17.28 7.59
CA TRP A 9 5.37 -17.54 6.55
C TRP A 9 5.60 -16.33 5.64
N ASP A 10 4.57 -15.52 5.46
CA ASP A 10 4.51 -14.27 4.73
C ASP A 10 5.07 -13.10 5.55
N ASP A 11 5.09 -13.24 6.88
CA ASP A 11 5.71 -12.29 7.80
C ASP A 11 6.49 -13.01 8.94
N PRO A 12 7.65 -13.63 8.66
CA PRO A 12 8.38 -14.44 9.64
C PRO A 12 8.88 -13.67 10.87
N LEU A 13 9.05 -12.35 10.74
CA LEU A 13 9.56 -11.48 11.79
C LEU A 13 8.48 -10.57 12.39
N LEU A 14 7.21 -10.78 12.01
CA LEU A 14 6.06 -10.03 12.52
C LEU A 14 6.23 -8.51 12.31
N LEU A 15 6.65 -8.09 11.11
CA LEU A 15 6.72 -6.70 10.69
C LEU A 15 5.43 -5.95 11.00
N ASP A 16 4.26 -6.58 10.81
CA ASP A 16 2.97 -5.96 11.14
C ASP A 16 2.88 -5.50 12.61
N GLN A 17 3.51 -6.24 13.53
CA GLN A 17 3.55 -5.91 14.97
C GLN A 17 4.59 -4.85 15.31
N GLN A 18 5.53 -4.56 14.41
CA GLN A 18 6.54 -3.53 14.59
C GLN A 18 6.05 -2.15 14.14
N LEU A 19 4.99 -2.10 13.35
CA LEU A 19 4.39 -0.87 12.87
C LEU A 19 3.52 -0.21 13.94
N THR A 20 3.44 1.10 13.91
CA THR A 20 2.42 1.89 14.60
C THR A 20 1.04 1.68 13.95
N GLU A 21 -0.02 2.12 14.62
CA GLU A 21 -1.38 2.05 14.07
C GLU A 21 -1.52 2.90 12.79
N ASP A 22 -0.98 4.12 12.82
CA ASP A 22 -0.97 5.02 11.66
C ASP A 22 -0.23 4.42 10.47
N GLU A 23 0.93 3.79 10.69
CA GLU A 23 1.69 3.12 9.62
C GLU A 23 0.92 1.95 9.02
N ARG A 24 0.21 1.16 9.84
CA ARG A 24 -0.68 0.10 9.33
C ARG A 24 -1.83 0.67 8.52
N MET A 25 -2.46 1.75 8.99
CA MET A 25 -3.55 2.41 8.26
C MET A 25 -3.08 2.94 6.90
N VAL A 26 -1.92 3.60 6.84
CA VAL A 26 -1.34 4.11 5.58
C VAL A 26 -1.01 2.95 4.63
N ARG A 27 -0.40 1.87 5.14
CA ARG A 27 -0.12 0.66 4.36
C ARG A 27 -1.40 0.06 3.77
N ASP A 28 -2.43 -0.10 4.58
CA ASP A 28 -3.67 -0.74 4.17
C ASP A 28 -4.43 0.13 3.15
N ALA A 29 -4.42 1.45 3.32
CA ALA A 29 -4.97 2.39 2.34
C ALA A 29 -4.22 2.35 0.99
N ALA A 30 -2.89 2.32 1.04
CA ALA A 30 -2.07 2.18 -0.17
C ALA A 30 -2.31 0.83 -0.86
N ALA A 31 -2.42 -0.26 -0.10
CA ALA A 31 -2.70 -1.59 -0.64
C ALA A 31 -4.08 -1.67 -1.31
N ALA A 32 -5.11 -1.09 -0.69
CA ALA A 32 -6.46 -1.02 -1.26
C ALA A 32 -6.47 -0.26 -2.60
N TYR A 33 -5.82 0.91 -2.65
CA TYR A 33 -5.71 1.68 -3.89
C TYR A 33 -4.99 0.91 -5.01
N CYS A 34 -3.88 0.25 -4.68
CA CYS A 34 -3.14 -0.57 -5.64
C CYS A 34 -4.00 -1.69 -6.24
N GLN A 35 -4.79 -2.36 -5.41
CA GLN A 35 -5.62 -3.49 -5.84
C GLN A 35 -6.85 -3.03 -6.62
N ASP A 36 -7.53 -1.98 -6.16
CA ASP A 36 -8.78 -1.54 -6.76
C ASP A 36 -8.58 -0.70 -8.02
N LYS A 37 -7.50 0.09 -8.10
CA LYS A 37 -7.28 1.06 -9.18
C LYS A 37 -6.11 0.69 -10.09
N LEU A 38 -4.97 0.26 -9.55
CA LEU A 38 -3.77 0.01 -10.36
C LEU A 38 -3.77 -1.39 -10.99
N GLN A 39 -4.13 -2.43 -10.24
CA GLN A 39 -4.17 -3.81 -10.71
C GLN A 39 -5.00 -4.01 -11.99
N PRO A 40 -6.22 -3.44 -12.15
CA PRO A 40 -6.97 -3.61 -13.39
C PRO A 40 -6.36 -2.86 -14.59
N ARG A 41 -5.57 -1.80 -14.35
CA ARG A 41 -4.99 -0.95 -15.39
C ARG A 41 -3.65 -1.47 -15.91
N VAL A 42 -2.89 -2.19 -15.08
CA VAL A 42 -1.48 -2.52 -15.33
C VAL A 42 -1.23 -3.32 -16.61
N LEU A 43 -2.09 -4.28 -16.95
CA LEU A 43 -1.87 -5.15 -18.12
C LEU A 43 -1.94 -4.37 -19.44
N GLU A 44 -2.98 -3.54 -19.59
CA GLU A 44 -3.18 -2.73 -20.80
C GLU A 44 -2.21 -1.54 -20.85
N ALA A 45 -1.94 -0.91 -19.70
CA ALA A 45 -0.97 0.16 -19.58
C ALA A 45 0.44 -0.29 -19.98
N PHE A 46 0.88 -1.44 -19.46
CA PHE A 46 2.19 -2.01 -19.78
C PHE A 46 2.28 -2.47 -21.23
N ARG A 47 1.24 -3.15 -21.75
CA ARG A 47 1.23 -3.64 -23.14
C ARG A 47 1.33 -2.52 -24.16
N HIS A 48 0.71 -1.38 -23.90
CA HIS A 48 0.63 -0.27 -24.85
C HIS A 48 1.57 0.89 -24.50
N GLU A 49 2.42 0.75 -23.48
CA GLU A 49 3.32 1.79 -22.99
C GLU A 49 2.59 3.12 -22.71
N LYS A 50 1.40 3.03 -22.08
CA LYS A 50 0.57 4.18 -21.73
C LYS A 50 0.42 4.32 -20.23
N THR A 51 0.51 5.55 -19.75
CA THR A 51 0.23 5.90 -18.35
C THR A 51 -0.95 6.85 -18.30
N ASP A 52 -1.90 6.57 -17.40
CA ASP A 52 -3.03 7.46 -17.15
C ASP A 52 -2.61 8.58 -16.18
N PRO A 53 -2.62 9.87 -16.59
CA PRO A 53 -2.31 10.98 -15.70
C PRO A 53 -3.28 11.14 -14.51
N SER A 54 -4.47 10.52 -14.58
CA SER A 54 -5.43 10.51 -13.47
C SER A 54 -4.85 9.86 -12.21
N ILE A 55 -3.94 8.88 -12.36
CA ILE A 55 -3.29 8.15 -11.26
C ILE A 55 -2.61 9.12 -10.29
N PHE A 56 -1.97 10.18 -10.79
CA PHE A 56 -1.32 11.18 -9.93
C PHE A 56 -2.32 11.96 -9.08
N ARG A 57 -3.51 12.26 -9.63
CA ARG A 57 -4.57 12.94 -8.87
C ARG A 57 -5.16 12.02 -7.83
N GLU A 58 -5.46 10.77 -8.22
CA GLU A 58 -5.98 9.74 -7.32
C GLU A 58 -5.02 9.48 -6.14
N MET A 59 -3.71 9.36 -6.40
CA MET A 59 -2.69 9.20 -5.35
C MET A 59 -2.57 10.43 -4.45
N GLY A 60 -2.73 11.64 -5.01
CA GLY A 60 -2.71 12.88 -4.24
C GLY A 60 -3.90 13.01 -3.30
N GLU A 61 -5.11 12.64 -3.75
CA GLU A 61 -6.32 12.63 -2.92
C GLU A 61 -6.22 11.68 -1.72
N LEU A 62 -5.46 10.59 -1.88
CA LEU A 62 -5.19 9.62 -0.81
C LEU A 62 -4.00 10.00 0.10
N GLY A 63 -3.34 11.14 -0.15
CA GLY A 63 -2.16 11.55 0.62
C GLY A 63 -0.92 10.68 0.37
N LEU A 64 -0.88 9.93 -0.74
CA LEU A 64 0.25 9.05 -1.08
C LEU A 64 1.38 9.80 -1.82
N LEU A 65 1.20 11.10 -2.11
CA LEU A 65 2.21 11.95 -2.74
C LEU A 65 2.84 12.90 -1.73
N GLY A 66 4.16 12.86 -1.62
CA GLY A 66 4.91 13.65 -0.63
C GLY A 66 4.63 13.26 0.82
N PRO A 67 4.61 11.95 1.19
CA PRO A 67 4.18 11.51 2.52
C PRO A 67 5.04 12.02 3.70
N THR A 68 6.24 12.56 3.41
CA THR A 68 7.14 13.14 4.42
C THR A 68 7.13 14.67 4.41
N ILE A 69 6.31 15.31 3.57
CA ILE A 69 6.20 16.76 3.52
C ILE A 69 5.31 17.20 4.69
N PRO A 70 5.73 18.18 5.50
CA PRO A 70 4.91 18.66 6.61
C PRO A 70 3.58 19.23 6.11
N GLU A 71 2.50 18.90 6.82
CA GLU A 71 1.23 19.62 6.70
C GLU A 71 1.43 21.05 7.24
N GLN A 72 1.00 22.06 6.49
CA GLN A 72 1.10 23.47 6.88
C GLN A 72 -0.07 23.91 7.76
#